data_AF-A0A920J945-F1
#
_entry.id   AF-A0A920J945-F1
#
_cell.length_a   1.000
_cell.length_b   1.000
_cell.length_c   1.000
_cell.angle_alpha   90.00
_cell.angle_beta   90.00
_cell.angle_gamma   90.00
#
_symmetry.space_group_name_H-M   'P 1'
#
loop_
_entity.id
_entity.type
_entity.pdbx_description
1 polymer ?
#
loop_
_entity_poly.entity_id
_entity_poly.type
_entity_poly.pdbx_seq_one_letter_code
_entity_poly.pdbx_strand_id
1 'polypeptide(L)' 'MKNPKTSIGWKGLINDPDMDNTFDANKGLFLARSILHKISELGLPVGLSFLIQFLPSLLLI' A
#
# COMPACT_ATOMS: atom_id res chain seq x y z
N MET A 1 5.37 -22.62 -18.07
CA MET A 1 4.03 -22.05 -17.87
C MET A 1 4.18 -20.57 -17.52
N LYS A 2 4.08 -19.67 -18.51
CA LYS A 2 4.00 -18.22 -18.26
C LYS A 2 2.69 -18.03 -17.52
N ASN A 3 2.70 -17.56 -16.27
CA ASN A 3 1.48 -17.16 -15.57
C ASN A 3 1.25 -15.71 -16.00
N PRO A 4 0.50 -15.43 -17.09
CA PRO A 4 0.22 -14.06 -17.44
C PRO A 4 -0.88 -13.67 -16.47
N LYS A 5 -0.58 -12.97 -15.38
CA LYS A 5 -1.65 -12.27 -14.68
C LYS A 5 -2.15 -11.17 -15.61
N THR A 6 -3.00 -11.54 -16.56
CA THR A 6 -3.98 -10.64 -17.15
C THR A 6 -4.93 -10.30 -16.03
N SER A 7 -4.59 -9.25 -15.29
CA SER A 7 -5.49 -8.63 -14.34
C SER A 7 -5.57 -7.17 -14.73
N ILE A 8 -6.52 -6.88 -15.62
CA ILE A 8 -7.15 -5.56 -15.68
C ILE A 8 -7.89 -5.47 -14.33
N GLY A 9 -7.20 -5.01 -13.30
CA GLY A 9 -7.66 -5.10 -11.93
C GLY A 9 -6.86 -4.20 -11.02
N TRP A 10 -7.45 -3.88 -9.87
CA TRP A 10 -6.89 -2.95 -8.91
C TRP A 10 -5.47 -3.33 -8.50
N LYS A 11 -4.56 -2.37 -8.58
CA LYS A 11 -3.11 -2.59 -8.33
C LYS A 11 -2.70 -2.34 -6.88
N GLY A 12 -3.67 -2.13 -5.99
CA GLY A 12 -3.50 -1.97 -4.55
C GLY A 12 -3.54 -0.52 -4.08
N LEU A 13 -3.77 -0.33 -2.78
CA LEU A 13 -4.04 0.96 -2.14
C LEU A 13 -2.95 2.01 -2.37
N ILE A 14 -1.69 1.59 -2.31
CA ILE A 14 -0.57 2.50 -2.57
C ILE A 14 -0.59 2.95 -4.03
N ASN A 15 -0.86 2.04 -4.98
CA ASN A 15 -0.72 2.35 -6.39
C ASN A 15 -1.96 3.04 -6.97
N ASP A 16 -3.15 2.80 -6.44
CA ASP A 16 -4.42 3.29 -6.99
C ASP A 16 -5.46 3.45 -5.87
N PRO A 17 -5.29 4.44 -4.97
CA PRO A 17 -6.08 4.55 -3.75
C PRO A 17 -7.59 4.69 -3.99
N ASP A 18 -7.98 5.30 -5.11
CA ASP A 18 -9.37 5.56 -5.47
C ASP A 18 -10.00 4.48 -6.37
N MET A 19 -9.23 3.45 -6.74
CA MET A 19 -9.66 2.36 -7.62
C MET A 19 -10.18 2.82 -9.01
N ASP A 20 -9.76 3.99 -9.47
CA ASP A 20 -10.22 4.63 -10.70
C ASP A 20 -9.18 4.62 -11.81
N ASN A 21 -8.02 3.98 -11.59
CA ASN A 21 -6.86 3.97 -12.47
C ASN A 21 -6.19 5.34 -12.66
N THR A 22 -6.37 6.28 -11.72
CA THR A 22 -5.58 7.54 -11.69
C THR A 22 -4.14 7.31 -11.26
N PHE A 23 -3.88 6.20 -10.57
CA PHE A 23 -2.58 5.79 -10.09
C PHE A 23 -1.86 6.81 -9.18
N ASP A 24 -2.59 7.50 -8.29
CA ASP A 24 -2.01 8.47 -7.36
C ASP A 24 -1.25 7.79 -6.20
N ALA A 25 0.03 7.53 -6.45
CA ALA A 25 0.91 6.88 -5.49
C ALA A 25 1.17 7.72 -4.22
N ASN A 26 1.19 9.05 -4.35
CA ASN A 26 1.43 9.93 -3.20
C ASN A 26 0.25 9.87 -2.23
N LYS A 27 -0.97 10.01 -2.76
CA LYS A 27 -2.19 9.84 -1.97
C LYS A 27 -2.26 8.45 -1.34
N GLY A 28 -1.91 7.41 -2.08
CA GLY A 28 -1.85 6.03 -1.59
C GLY A 28 -0.88 5.84 -0.42
N LEU A 29 0.31 6.46 -0.47
CA LEU A 29 1.29 6.42 0.62
C LEU A 29 0.80 7.15 1.87
N PHE A 30 0.18 8.33 1.72
CA PHE A 30 -0.40 9.06 2.84
C PHE A 30 -1.51 8.25 3.53
N LEU A 31 -2.42 7.67 2.74
CA LEU A 31 -3.51 6.81 3.24
C LEU A 31 -2.97 5.59 3.96
N ALA A 32 -2.00 4.89 3.36
CA ALA A 32 -1.37 3.72 3.97
C ALA A 32 -0.75 4.08 5.33
N ARG A 33 -0.01 5.20 5.41
CA ARG A 33 0.58 5.67 6.67
C ARG A 33 -0.49 6.02 7.71
N SER A 34 -1.55 6.71 7.33
CA SER A 34 -2.65 7.03 8.25
C SER A 34 -3.34 5.78 8.80
N ILE A 35 -3.51 4.74 7.99
CA ILE A 35 -4.08 3.46 8.43
C ILE A 35 -3.15 2.79 9.44
N LEU A 36 -1.85 2.70 9.13
CA LEU A 36 -0.86 2.12 10.06
C LEU A 36 -0.80 2.88 11.38
N HIS A 37 -0.84 4.21 11.34
CA HIS A 37 -0.86 5.03 12.53
C HIS A 37 -2.09 4.73 13.39
N LYS A 38 -3.28 4.68 12.81
CA LYS A 38 -4.51 4.33 13.53
C LYS A 38 -4.46 2.93 14.14
N ILE A 39 -3.90 1.95 13.43
CA ILE A 39 -3.77 0.59 13.98
C ILE A 39 -2.77 0.56 15.14
N SER A 40 -1.68 1.33 15.04
CA SER A 40 -0.71 1.52 16.12
C SER A 40 -1.34 2.18 17.36
N GLU A 41 -2.19 3.20 17.17
CA GLU A 41 -2.96 3.82 18.26
C GLU A 41 -3.91 2.84 18.97
N LEU A 42 -4.40 1.82 18.26
CA LEU A 42 -5.20 0.74 18.84
C LEU A 42 -4.36 -0.30 19.60
N GLY A 43 -3.02 -0.14 19.64
CA GLY A 43 -2.09 -1.08 20.29
C GLY A 43 -1.94 -2.41 19.56
N LEU A 44 -2.39 -2.48 18.29
CA LEU A 44 -2.35 -3.70 17.50
C LEU A 44 -1.07 -3.76 16.64
N PRO A 45 -0.34 -4.89 16.63
CA PRO A 45 0.79 -5.06 15.74
C PRO A 45 0.31 -5.15 14.29
N VAL A 46 1.02 -4.49 13.38
CA VAL A 46 0.74 -4.56 11.93
C VAL A 46 1.85 -5.33 11.21
N GLY A 47 1.45 -6.29 10.39
CA GLY A 47 2.36 -6.96 9.45
C GLY A 47 2.39 -6.24 8.11
N LEU A 48 3.58 -5.85 7.64
CA LEU A 48 3.80 -5.43 6.26
C LEU A 48 4.64 -6.45 5.51
N SER A 49 4.19 -6.83 4.31
CA SER A 49 5.00 -7.57 3.33
C SER A 49 5.46 -6.60 2.25
N PHE A 50 6.74 -6.22 2.28
CA PHE A 50 7.33 -5.35 1.28
C PHE A 50 7.78 -6.15 0.06
N LEU A 51 7.33 -5.76 -1.13
CA LEU A 51 7.85 -6.28 -2.40
C LEU A 51 9.06 -5.48 -2.92
N ILE A 52 9.37 -4.33 -2.31
CA ILE A 52 10.46 -3.43 -2.72
C ILE A 52 11.20 -2.92 -1.47
N GLN A 53 12.53 -2.95 -1.53
CA GLN A 53 13.47 -2.70 -0.41
C GLN A 53 13.48 -1.26 0.14
N PHE A 54 12.80 -0.31 -0.52
CA PHE A 54 12.82 1.13 -0.17
C PHE A 54 11.64 1.62 0.69
N LEU A 55 10.61 0.80 0.90
CA LEU A 55 9.46 1.20 1.72
C LEU A 55 9.68 1.33 3.26
N PRO A 56 10.73 0.79 3.91
CA PRO A 56 10.79 0.82 5.38
C PRO A 56 10.81 2.24 5.96
N SER A 57 11.54 3.16 5.33
CA SER A 57 11.82 4.49 5.90
C SER A 57 10.65 5.47 5.85
N LEU A 58 9.62 5.23 5.01
CA LEU A 58 8.49 6.16 4.86
C LEU A 58 7.27 5.79 5.75
N LEU A 59 7.15 4.52 6.13
CA LEU A 59 6.02 3.99 6.90
C LEU A 59 6.35 3.74 8.39
N LEU A 60 7.63 3.68 8.76
CA LEU A 60 8.10 3.57 10.15
C LEU A 60 8.54 4.94 10.68
N ILE A 61 7.58 5.84 10.94
CA ILE A 61 7.72 6.98 11.87
C ILE A 61 6.37 7.21 12.55
#